data_AF-Q9SGQ9-F1
#
_entry.id   AF-Q9SGQ9-F1
#
_cell.length_a   1.000
_cell.length_b   1.000
_cell.length_c   1.000
_cell.angle_alpha   90.00
_cell.angle_beta   90.00
_cell.angle_gamma   90.00
#
_symmetry.space_group_name_H-M   'P 1'
#
loop_
_entity.id
_entity.type
_entity.pdbx_description
1 polymer ?
#
loop_
_entity_poly.entity_id
_entity_poly.type
_entity_poly.pdbx_seq_one_letter_code
_entity_poly.pdbx_strand_id
1 'polypeptide(L)'
;MSGGLTVTINVKTVTSIFSEEFIRIDYCNDRALKLFTKIRVTITYAAVMYVSRRISDVDRRLLLLLIIPSLTLLVLISFSSLSLDPFPTLAPLRNLIYTHTLTVTDFTVELSDSNPNDVIQAEEMENRRRRKREELVKSKIAVCLVGGARRFELTGPSIMEKILRVYPNADLFLNSPLDKNSFKLRLLKDAPRLAWVRIFEPKPINETEPMVRVLTPMNSPNGIKGLLQYFNLVEGCITMIKAYQNENNFTYDWIVRTRVDGYWADPLDPEYFIPGQYLVPPGSSYGGLNDRFGVGDLNTSTVALSRLSLIPDLDSAGLTHLNSESAFKAQLTTQRVPYVTKPLPFCIMTDRTYDFPPYRYGVPVAALSSRGPLNGAKCRPCTVACNGSCVAEVMGKLNKEWSWTEWENETVELCDAHGEWEKGWEKIFDETAGEKLALARKRVGGLDSRRCVEEFENMRGMAVKWEAPASEQICTLGLRPN
;
A
#
# COMPACT_ATOMS: atom_id res chain seq x y z
N MET A 1 -49.93 -1.00 47.31
CA MET A 1 -48.86 -1.67 48.09
C MET A 1 -47.76 -2.08 47.13
N SER A 2 -46.50 -1.85 47.53
CA SER A 2 -45.22 -2.41 47.02
C SER A 2 -44.89 -2.22 45.53
N GLY A 3 -43.77 -1.63 45.11
CA GLY A 3 -42.62 -1.05 45.81
C GLY A 3 -41.63 -0.53 44.77
N GLY A 4 -41.20 0.73 44.91
CA GLY A 4 -40.21 1.35 44.01
C GLY A 4 -38.79 1.15 44.56
N LEU A 5 -37.88 0.65 43.72
CA LEU A 5 -36.46 0.57 44.05
C LEU A 5 -35.78 1.88 43.62
N THR A 6 -35.38 2.69 44.60
CA THR A 6 -34.55 3.88 44.40
C THR A 6 -33.09 3.48 44.56
N VAL A 7 -32.26 3.68 43.53
CA VAL A 7 -30.80 3.51 43.62
C VAL A 7 -30.16 4.89 43.60
N THR A 8 -29.54 5.26 44.72
CA THR A 8 -28.75 6.49 44.89
C THR A 8 -27.30 6.17 44.52
N ILE A 9 -26.75 6.84 43.51
CA ILE A 9 -25.31 6.75 43.19
C ILE A 9 -24.63 8.02 43.68
N ASN A 10 -23.62 7.84 44.53
CA ASN A 10 -22.83 8.87 45.18
C ASN A 10 -21.77 9.41 44.20
N VAL A 11 -21.85 10.69 43.84
CA VAL A 11 -20.92 11.36 42.93
C VAL A 11 -19.71 11.86 43.72
N LYS A 12 -18.68 11.03 43.83
CA LYS A 12 -17.35 11.44 44.31
C LYS A 12 -16.23 10.58 43.73
N THR A 13 -16.11 10.52 42.41
CA THR A 13 -14.81 10.25 41.74
C THR A 13 -14.91 10.73 40.28
N VAL A 14 -13.80 11.23 39.76
CA VAL A 14 -13.61 11.83 38.42
C VAL A 14 -13.77 13.36 38.37
N THR A 15 -13.00 14.03 39.24
CA THR A 15 -12.31 15.26 38.88
C THR A 15 -10.84 14.91 38.62
N SER A 16 -10.47 14.72 37.36
CA SER A 16 -9.12 15.00 36.88
C SER A 16 -9.15 15.14 35.36
N ILE A 17 -8.45 16.15 34.85
CA ILE A 17 -8.28 16.51 33.44
C ILE A 17 -9.40 17.42 32.95
N PHE A 18 -9.35 18.69 33.34
CA PHE A 18 -9.49 19.85 32.45
C PHE A 18 -9.10 21.09 33.27
N SER A 19 -7.90 21.59 33.02
CA SER A 19 -7.47 22.94 33.39
C SER A 19 -7.59 23.83 32.15
N GLU A 20 -8.37 24.92 32.29
CA GLU A 20 -8.20 26.29 31.74
C GLU A 20 -7.85 26.44 30.24
N GLU A 21 -8.55 27.21 29.40
CA GLU A 21 -9.09 28.56 29.62
C GLU A 21 -10.07 29.00 28.48
N PHE A 22 -10.93 29.96 28.83
CA PHE A 22 -11.72 30.90 28.00
C PHE A 22 -12.73 30.40 26.93
N ILE A 23 -14.02 30.65 27.19
CA ILE A 23 -14.86 31.62 26.44
C ILE A 23 -16.04 32.04 27.33
N ARG A 24 -16.19 33.35 27.48
CA ARG A 24 -17.31 34.06 28.12
C ARG A 24 -18.37 34.31 27.04
N ILE A 25 -19.58 33.78 27.20
CA ILE A 25 -20.76 34.24 26.45
C ILE A 25 -21.93 34.34 27.42
N ASP A 26 -22.32 35.57 27.72
CA ASP A 26 -23.66 35.90 28.22
C ASP A 26 -24.65 35.82 27.05
N TYR A 27 -25.78 35.12 27.22
CA TYR A 27 -27.15 35.64 27.07
C TYR A 27 -28.21 34.53 27.15
N CYS A 28 -29.30 34.83 27.86
CA CYS A 28 -30.62 34.20 27.73
C CYS A 28 -31.05 34.06 26.27
N ASN A 29 -31.60 32.89 25.85
CA ASN A 29 -33.00 32.76 25.41
C ASN A 29 -33.40 31.32 25.01
N ASP A 30 -34.71 31.12 25.02
CA ASP A 30 -35.55 29.93 25.01
C ASP A 30 -35.44 28.94 23.79
N ARG A 31 -34.23 28.50 23.43
CA ARG A 31 -34.01 27.43 22.42
C ARG A 31 -33.40 26.14 22.97
N ALA A 32 -32.92 26.14 24.21
CA ALA A 32 -32.28 24.98 24.83
C ALA A 32 -33.26 23.81 25.06
N LEU A 33 -34.52 24.09 25.38
CA LEU A 33 -35.48 23.05 25.77
C LEU A 33 -35.84 22.08 24.63
N LYS A 34 -35.86 22.54 23.36
CA LYS A 34 -36.08 21.66 22.20
C LYS A 34 -34.84 20.84 21.81
N LEU A 35 -33.64 21.34 22.12
CA LEU A 35 -32.39 20.63 21.86
C LEU A 35 -32.17 19.51 22.89
N PHE A 36 -32.50 19.74 24.16
CA PHE A 36 -32.40 18.74 25.22
C PHE A 36 -33.35 17.55 25.01
N THR A 37 -34.58 17.77 24.52
CA THR A 37 -35.51 16.67 24.24
C THR A 37 -35.06 15.82 23.06
N LYS A 38 -34.48 16.45 22.02
CA LYS A 38 -33.95 15.74 20.84
C LYS A 38 -32.69 14.94 21.19
N ILE A 39 -31.79 15.50 22.01
CA ILE A 39 -30.59 14.82 22.51
C ILE A 39 -30.96 13.65 23.44
N ARG A 40 -31.97 13.81 24.33
CA ARG A 40 -32.46 12.72 25.18
C ARG A 40 -33.00 11.56 24.37
N VAL A 41 -33.79 11.82 23.32
CA VAL A 41 -34.35 10.76 22.47
C VAL A 41 -33.23 10.01 21.73
N THR A 42 -32.28 10.71 21.12
CA THR A 42 -31.18 10.07 20.38
C THR A 42 -30.23 9.25 21.26
N ILE A 43 -29.93 9.72 22.48
CA ILE A 43 -29.10 8.97 23.44
C ILE A 43 -29.83 7.72 23.94
N THR A 44 -31.15 7.79 24.13
CA THR A 44 -31.93 6.63 24.59
C THR A 44 -31.99 5.54 23.51
N TYR A 45 -32.15 5.90 22.24
CA TYR A 45 -32.11 4.94 21.12
C TYR A 45 -30.72 4.30 20.93
N ALA A 46 -29.64 5.09 21.05
CA ALA A 46 -28.27 4.57 20.94
C ALA A 46 -27.90 3.62 22.10
N ALA A 47 -28.35 3.93 23.32
CA ALA A 47 -28.13 3.08 24.49
C ALA A 47 -28.93 1.77 24.41
N VAL A 48 -30.19 1.81 23.95
CA VAL A 48 -31.02 0.61 23.76
C VAL A 48 -30.45 -0.29 22.65
N MET A 49 -29.98 0.28 21.54
CA MET A 49 -29.31 -0.48 20.48
C MET A 49 -27.98 -1.08 20.93
N TYR A 50 -27.18 -0.36 21.72
CA TYR A 50 -25.89 -0.85 22.22
C TYR A 50 -26.05 -1.96 23.26
N VAL A 51 -27.04 -1.86 24.15
CA VAL A 51 -27.35 -2.90 25.15
C VAL A 51 -27.96 -4.14 24.50
N SER A 52 -28.86 -3.99 23.51
CA SER A 52 -29.42 -5.12 22.77
C SER A 52 -28.34 -5.88 21.96
N ARG A 53 -27.35 -5.16 21.40
CA ARG A 53 -26.20 -5.78 20.71
C ARG A 53 -25.25 -6.51 21.67
N ARG A 54 -25.04 -5.99 22.89
CA ARG A 54 -24.22 -6.66 23.92
C ARG A 54 -24.88 -7.91 24.48
N ILE A 55 -26.20 -7.90 24.70
CA ILE A 55 -26.93 -9.07 25.20
C ILE A 55 -26.94 -10.19 24.12
N SER A 56 -27.08 -9.83 22.84
CA SER A 56 -26.99 -10.79 21.73
C SER A 56 -25.61 -11.43 21.54
N ASP A 57 -24.52 -10.70 21.81
CA ASP A 57 -23.15 -11.20 21.63
C ASP A 57 -22.69 -12.07 22.82
N VAL A 58 -23.23 -11.84 24.03
CA VAL A 58 -22.97 -12.68 25.21
C VAL A 58 -23.70 -14.02 25.13
N ASP A 59 -24.95 -14.04 24.68
CA ASP A 59 -25.70 -15.29 24.48
C ASP A 59 -25.09 -16.18 23.39
N ARG A 60 -24.55 -15.60 22.31
CA ARG A 60 -23.88 -16.36 21.23
C ARG A 60 -22.56 -16.98 21.67
N ARG A 61 -21.76 -16.28 22.48
CA ARG A 61 -20.50 -16.82 23.01
C ARG A 61 -20.73 -17.93 24.03
N LEU A 62 -21.77 -17.83 24.86
CA LEU A 62 -22.15 -18.88 25.78
C LEU A 62 -22.68 -20.12 25.04
N LEU A 63 -23.48 -19.93 23.97
CA LEU A 63 -23.92 -21.01 23.10
C LEU A 63 -22.74 -21.72 22.44
N LEU A 64 -21.78 -20.97 21.88
CA LEU A 64 -20.57 -21.52 21.24
C LEU A 64 -19.69 -22.29 22.24
N LEU A 65 -19.54 -21.78 23.47
CA LEU A 65 -18.76 -22.44 24.53
C LEU A 65 -19.41 -23.73 25.04
N LEU A 66 -20.73 -23.86 25.00
CA LEU A 66 -21.42 -25.06 25.48
C LEU A 66 -21.63 -26.11 24.37
N ILE A 67 -21.87 -25.68 23.13
CA ILE A 67 -22.23 -26.56 22.01
C ILE A 67 -20.99 -27.18 21.36
N ILE A 68 -19.88 -26.45 21.24
CA ILE A 68 -18.68 -26.98 20.58
C ILE A 68 -18.06 -28.15 21.35
N PRO A 69 -17.83 -28.07 22.68
CA PRO A 69 -17.20 -29.19 23.41
C PRO A 69 -18.08 -30.44 23.43
N SER A 70 -19.41 -30.28 23.48
CA SER A 70 -20.37 -31.39 23.51
C SER A 70 -20.49 -32.10 22.16
N LEU A 71 -20.45 -31.37 21.04
CA LEU A 71 -20.35 -31.96 19.70
C LEU A 71 -19.00 -32.64 19.46
N THR A 72 -17.90 -32.07 19.97
CA THR A 72 -16.56 -32.67 19.83
C THR A 72 -16.47 -33.98 20.62
N LEU A 73 -17.09 -34.05 21.81
CA LEU A 73 -17.18 -35.27 22.62
C LEU A 73 -18.02 -36.35 21.94
N LEU A 74 -19.14 -35.99 21.31
CA LEU A 74 -19.98 -36.93 20.54
C LEU A 74 -19.25 -37.52 19.33
N VAL A 75 -18.47 -36.70 18.63
CA VAL A 75 -17.64 -37.15 17.50
C VAL A 75 -16.53 -38.09 17.99
N LEU A 76 -15.86 -37.76 19.10
CA LEU A 76 -14.82 -38.62 19.67
C LEU A 76 -15.38 -39.98 20.14
N ILE A 77 -16.56 -40.00 20.77
CA ILE A 77 -17.22 -41.26 21.17
C ILE A 77 -17.65 -42.09 19.95
N SER A 78 -17.97 -41.44 18.83
CA SER A 78 -18.34 -42.10 17.57
C SER A 78 -17.14 -42.71 16.83
N PHE A 79 -15.91 -42.22 17.07
CA PHE A 79 -14.69 -42.77 16.48
C PHE A 79 -14.05 -43.88 17.33
N SER A 80 -14.41 -44.01 18.60
CA SER A 80 -13.91 -45.07 19.49
C SER A 80 -14.42 -46.48 19.17
N SER A 81 -15.40 -46.63 18.28
CA SER A 81 -16.01 -47.91 17.91
C SER A 81 -15.54 -48.48 16.56
N LEU A 82 -14.58 -47.83 15.90
CA LEU A 82 -13.98 -48.33 14.65
C LEU A 82 -12.64 -49.01 14.94
N SER A 83 -12.68 -50.30 15.28
CA SER A 83 -11.52 -51.18 15.15
C SER A 83 -11.19 -51.36 13.66
N LEU A 84 -10.06 -50.80 13.23
CA LEU A 84 -9.49 -51.06 11.90
C LEU A 84 -8.16 -51.78 12.04
N ASP A 85 -8.16 -53.03 11.59
CA ASP A 85 -6.98 -53.85 11.35
C ASP A 85 -6.10 -53.29 10.20
N PRO A 86 -4.81 -53.69 10.13
CA PRO A 86 -3.80 -53.03 9.31
C PRO A 86 -3.64 -53.68 7.93
N PHE A 87 -3.58 -52.86 6.88
CA PHE A 87 -3.14 -53.24 5.53
C PHE A 87 -2.53 -52.01 4.82
N PRO A 88 -1.78 -52.17 3.71
CA PRO A 88 -0.37 -52.56 3.70
C PRO A 88 0.49 -51.51 2.96
N THR A 89 1.80 -51.75 3.02
CA THR A 89 2.88 -51.05 2.30
C THR A 89 2.69 -50.98 0.78
N LEU A 90 2.77 -49.78 0.18
CA LEU A 90 3.18 -49.58 -1.23
C LEU A 90 3.92 -48.23 -1.40
N ALA A 91 5.20 -48.31 -1.73
CA ALA A 91 5.98 -47.31 -2.48
C ALA A 91 6.25 -47.95 -3.87
N PRO A 92 6.50 -47.20 -4.99
CA PRO A 92 7.48 -46.11 -5.05
C PRO A 92 7.12 -44.93 -5.99
N LEU A 93 7.14 -43.70 -5.48
CA LEU A 93 7.30 -42.48 -6.30
C LEU A 93 8.69 -41.90 -6.05
N ARG A 94 9.66 -42.58 -6.64
CA ARG A 94 11.05 -42.15 -6.82
C ARG A 94 11.14 -41.67 -8.27
N ASN A 95 10.85 -40.39 -8.53
CA ASN A 95 11.24 -39.61 -9.74
C ASN A 95 10.43 -38.30 -9.90
N LEU A 96 10.52 -37.34 -8.97
CA LEU A 96 10.18 -35.94 -9.30
C LEU A 96 10.71 -34.89 -8.31
N ILE A 97 11.72 -35.24 -7.50
CA ILE A 97 12.36 -34.32 -6.57
C ILE A 97 13.87 -34.54 -6.66
N TYR A 98 14.48 -34.15 -7.78
CA TYR A 98 15.92 -33.87 -7.88
C TYR A 98 16.18 -33.20 -9.23
N THR A 99 16.21 -31.87 -9.22
CA THR A 99 17.21 -30.97 -9.87
C THR A 99 16.56 -29.61 -10.15
N HIS A 100 16.66 -28.71 -9.17
CA HIS A 100 17.16 -27.32 -9.32
C HIS A 100 17.23 -26.69 -7.92
N THR A 101 18.10 -27.27 -7.09
CA THR A 101 18.69 -26.57 -5.95
C THR A 101 19.73 -25.62 -6.50
N LEU A 102 19.43 -24.32 -6.48
CA LEU A 102 20.42 -23.26 -6.66
C LEU A 102 21.30 -23.22 -5.40
N THR A 103 22.42 -23.93 -5.45
CA THR A 103 23.53 -23.72 -4.53
C THR A 103 24.29 -22.49 -4.98
N VAL A 104 24.12 -21.37 -4.27
CA VAL A 104 25.05 -20.25 -4.31
C VAL A 104 26.22 -20.65 -3.41
N THR A 105 27.30 -21.14 -4.02
CA THR A 105 28.58 -21.33 -3.36
C THR A 105 29.33 -20.00 -3.29
N ASP A 106 29.85 -19.70 -2.11
CA ASP A 106 30.77 -18.61 -1.81
C ASP A 106 31.83 -18.41 -2.90
N PHE A 107 31.94 -17.18 -3.39
CA PHE A 107 33.03 -16.75 -4.25
C PHE A 107 34.31 -16.60 -3.41
N THR A 108 35.05 -17.70 -3.30
CA THR A 108 36.52 -17.62 -3.24
C THR A 108 37.03 -17.71 -4.67
N VAL A 109 37.78 -16.69 -5.09
CA VAL A 109 38.32 -16.55 -6.44
C VAL A 109 39.37 -17.62 -6.67
N GLU A 110 38.96 -18.74 -7.25
CA GLU A 110 39.82 -19.61 -8.04
C GLU A 110 39.25 -19.72 -9.45
N LEU A 111 40.04 -19.29 -10.44
CA LEU A 111 39.72 -19.38 -11.86
C LEU A 111 39.49 -20.86 -12.23
N SER A 112 38.23 -21.23 -12.46
CA SER A 112 37.88 -22.49 -13.13
C SER A 112 36.93 -22.22 -14.30
N ASP A 113 37.20 -22.95 -15.40
CA ASP A 113 36.59 -22.79 -16.72
C ASP A 113 35.05 -22.82 -16.69
N SER A 114 34.44 -21.71 -17.11
CA SER A 114 33.00 -21.61 -17.34
C SER A 114 32.57 -22.54 -18.46
N ASN A 115 31.59 -23.41 -18.18
CA ASN A 115 30.98 -24.33 -19.15
C ASN A 115 30.37 -23.53 -20.33
N PRO A 116 30.71 -23.83 -21.60
CA PRO A 116 30.23 -23.07 -22.76
C PRO A 116 28.69 -22.94 -22.85
N ASN A 117 27.95 -23.90 -22.28
CA ASN A 117 26.48 -23.89 -22.28
C ASN A 117 25.86 -22.81 -21.38
N ASP A 118 26.53 -22.40 -20.30
CA ASP A 118 26.01 -21.37 -19.39
C ASP A 118 26.13 -19.97 -20.02
N VAL A 119 27.20 -19.76 -20.80
CA VAL A 119 27.43 -18.52 -21.55
C VAL A 119 26.36 -18.30 -22.63
N ILE A 120 25.99 -19.37 -23.35
CA ILE A 120 24.98 -19.31 -24.41
C ILE A 120 23.60 -18.96 -23.85
N GLN A 121 23.21 -19.52 -22.70
CA GLN A 121 21.91 -19.22 -22.08
C GLN A 121 21.82 -17.79 -21.55
N ALA A 122 22.89 -17.27 -20.94
CA ALA A 122 22.93 -15.89 -20.47
C ALA A 122 22.83 -14.88 -21.62
N GLU A 123 23.53 -15.16 -22.73
CA GLU A 123 23.49 -14.32 -23.93
C GLU A 123 22.10 -14.34 -24.60
N GLU A 124 21.45 -15.49 -24.67
CA GLU A 124 20.09 -15.60 -25.20
C GLU A 124 19.07 -14.83 -24.36
N MET A 125 19.19 -14.91 -23.03
CA MET A 125 18.33 -14.19 -22.10
C MET A 125 18.48 -12.68 -22.24
N GLU A 126 19.71 -12.18 -22.32
CA GLU A 126 19.97 -10.75 -22.51
C GLU A 126 19.52 -10.27 -23.89
N ASN A 127 19.71 -11.07 -24.94
CA ASN A 127 19.19 -10.77 -26.28
C ASN A 127 17.66 -10.67 -26.28
N ARG A 128 16.96 -11.58 -25.59
CA ARG A 128 15.50 -11.52 -25.43
C ARG A 128 15.07 -10.26 -24.68
N ARG A 129 15.77 -9.92 -23.60
CA ARG A 129 15.52 -8.70 -22.81
C ARG A 129 15.73 -7.44 -23.65
N ARG A 130 16.78 -7.39 -24.46
CA ARG A 130 17.06 -6.27 -25.38
C ARG A 130 15.94 -6.10 -26.41
N ARG A 131 15.52 -7.18 -27.08
CA ARG A 131 14.40 -7.14 -28.05
C ARG A 131 13.12 -6.62 -27.40
N LYS A 132 12.77 -7.14 -26.21
CA LYS A 132 11.59 -6.68 -25.48
C LYS A 132 11.69 -5.20 -25.11
N ARG A 133 12.87 -4.71 -24.74
CA ARG A 133 13.11 -3.29 -24.48
C ARG A 133 12.88 -2.44 -25.74
N GLU A 134 13.41 -2.88 -26.88
CA GLU A 134 13.23 -2.20 -28.17
C GLU A 134 11.75 -2.14 -28.60
N GLU A 135 10.98 -3.19 -28.31
CA GLU A 135 9.52 -3.21 -28.51
C GLU A 135 8.83 -2.19 -27.61
N LEU A 136 9.14 -2.19 -26.30
CA LEU A 136 8.53 -1.28 -25.33
C LEU A 136 8.83 0.19 -25.60
N VAL A 137 10.01 0.51 -26.13
CA VAL A 137 10.37 1.88 -26.54
C VAL A 137 9.52 2.36 -27.72
N LYS A 138 9.00 1.45 -28.55
CA LYS A 138 8.07 1.75 -29.65
C LYS A 138 6.60 1.74 -29.23
N SER A 139 6.27 1.10 -28.11
CA SER A 139 4.93 1.09 -27.54
C SER A 139 4.51 2.44 -26.95
N LYS A 140 3.22 2.63 -26.73
CA LYS A 140 2.66 3.75 -25.96
C LYS A 140 2.48 3.31 -24.52
N ILE A 141 3.26 3.89 -23.60
CA ILE A 141 3.23 3.54 -22.18
C ILE A 141 2.66 4.73 -21.40
N ALA A 142 1.69 4.48 -20.52
CA ALA A 142 1.26 5.44 -19.51
C ALA A 142 1.87 5.07 -18.16
N VAL A 143 2.53 6.02 -17.51
CA VAL A 143 2.97 5.87 -16.11
C VAL A 143 2.08 6.70 -15.23
N CYS A 144 1.40 6.03 -14.31
CA CYS A 144 0.46 6.55 -13.36
C CYS A 144 1.13 6.67 -11.98
N LEU A 145 1.31 7.91 -11.51
CA LEU A 145 1.90 8.22 -10.22
C LEU A 145 0.80 8.73 -9.27
N VAL A 146 0.55 7.97 -8.18
CA VAL A 146 -0.58 8.23 -7.27
C VAL A 146 -0.17 8.36 -5.80
N GLY A 147 -0.86 9.23 -5.07
CA GLY A 147 -0.69 9.40 -3.63
C GLY A 147 -0.01 10.72 -3.23
N GLY A 148 0.16 10.93 -1.92
CA GLY A 148 0.72 12.17 -1.37
C GLY A 148 2.26 12.20 -1.35
N ALA A 149 2.84 13.39 -1.42
CA ALA A 149 4.27 13.62 -1.66
C ALA A 149 5.16 13.66 -0.41
N ARG A 150 4.82 12.90 0.65
CA ARG A 150 5.45 13.01 1.99
C ARG A 150 6.98 12.97 1.99
N ARG A 151 7.56 12.03 1.25
CA ARG A 151 9.02 11.85 1.08
C ARG A 151 9.45 11.91 -0.39
N PHE A 152 8.75 12.69 -1.20
CA PHE A 152 8.98 12.73 -2.63
C PHE A 152 10.36 13.30 -3.02
N GLU A 153 11.00 14.05 -2.11
CA GLU A 153 12.39 14.48 -2.23
C GLU A 153 13.39 13.31 -2.24
N LEU A 154 12.99 12.15 -1.73
CA LEU A 154 13.79 10.93 -1.68
C LEU A 154 13.37 9.93 -2.77
N THR A 155 12.06 9.81 -3.01
CA THR A 155 11.49 8.81 -3.91
C THR A 155 11.37 9.29 -5.35
N GLY A 156 11.03 10.57 -5.56
CA GLY A 156 10.83 11.18 -6.87
C GLY A 156 12.03 11.02 -7.82
N PRO A 157 13.28 11.30 -7.38
CA PRO A 157 14.46 11.08 -8.20
C PRO A 157 14.64 9.62 -8.62
N SER A 158 14.37 8.67 -7.72
CA SER A 158 14.46 7.24 -8.05
C SER A 158 13.41 6.83 -9.09
N ILE A 159 12.17 7.33 -8.96
CA ILE A 159 11.10 7.08 -9.94
C ILE A 159 11.47 7.68 -11.30
N MET A 160 12.03 8.89 -11.31
CA MET A 160 12.51 9.56 -12.51
C MET A 160 13.55 8.71 -13.25
N GLU A 161 14.57 8.25 -12.54
CA GLU A 161 15.71 7.52 -13.10
C GLU A 161 15.36 6.07 -13.46
N LYS A 162 14.62 5.39 -12.58
CA LYS A 162 14.42 3.94 -12.63
C LYS A 162 13.11 3.54 -13.28
N ILE A 163 12.19 4.47 -13.54
CA ILE A 163 10.96 4.20 -14.31
C ILE A 163 10.87 5.11 -15.54
N LEU A 164 10.83 6.44 -15.35
CA LEU A 164 10.48 7.36 -16.44
C LEU A 164 11.59 7.48 -17.49
N ARG A 165 12.86 7.52 -17.08
CA ARG A 165 14.01 7.58 -18.00
C ARG A 165 14.36 6.22 -18.62
N VAL A 166 13.86 5.13 -18.04
CA VAL A 166 13.99 3.78 -18.61
C VAL A 166 13.13 3.64 -19.87
N TYR A 167 11.96 4.28 -19.86
CA TYR A 167 11.02 4.32 -20.98
C TYR A 167 10.68 5.77 -21.33
N PRO A 168 11.56 6.49 -22.04
CA PRO A 168 11.39 7.92 -22.32
C PRO A 168 10.18 8.23 -23.23
N ASN A 169 9.61 7.21 -23.88
CA ASN A 169 8.35 7.25 -24.62
C ASN A 169 7.10 7.24 -23.71
N ALA A 170 7.27 7.01 -22.39
CA ALA A 170 6.16 6.92 -21.47
C ALA A 170 5.60 8.29 -21.09
N ASP A 171 4.28 8.43 -21.15
CA ASP A 171 3.54 9.61 -20.73
C ASP A 171 3.23 9.55 -19.22
N LEU A 172 3.69 10.54 -18.46
CA LEU A 172 3.43 10.62 -17.02
C LEU A 172 2.06 11.26 -16.73
N PHE A 173 1.27 10.56 -15.92
CA PHE A 173 0.03 11.01 -15.30
C PHE A 173 0.22 11.09 -13.79
N LEU A 174 0.10 12.30 -13.23
CA LEU A 174 0.18 12.53 -11.78
C LEU A 174 -1.20 12.77 -11.21
N ASN A 175 -1.66 11.93 -10.28
CA ASN A 175 -2.92 12.12 -9.55
C ASN A 175 -2.64 12.15 -8.05
N SER A 176 -2.48 13.35 -7.49
CA SER A 176 -2.06 13.57 -6.10
C SER A 176 -3.07 14.43 -5.33
N PRO A 177 -3.32 14.15 -4.05
CA PRO A 177 -4.00 15.09 -3.18
C PRO A 177 -3.13 16.35 -2.98
N LEU A 178 -3.79 17.49 -2.77
CA LEU A 178 -3.18 18.72 -2.28
C LEU A 178 -2.98 18.61 -0.76
N ASP A 179 -1.73 18.72 -0.31
CA ASP A 179 -1.34 18.79 1.09
C ASP A 179 -0.05 19.60 1.27
N LYS A 180 0.43 19.71 2.51
CA LYS A 180 1.67 20.44 2.85
C LYS A 180 2.94 19.90 2.20
N ASN A 181 2.91 18.72 1.60
CA ASN A 181 4.03 18.11 0.91
C ASN A 181 3.90 18.20 -0.61
N SER A 182 2.74 18.61 -1.15
CA SER A 182 2.51 18.69 -2.61
C SER A 182 3.54 19.56 -3.32
N PHE A 183 4.13 20.56 -2.65
CA PHE A 183 5.18 21.39 -3.22
C PHE A 183 6.42 20.59 -3.70
N LYS A 184 6.64 19.40 -3.13
CA LYS A 184 7.74 18.52 -3.53
C LYS A 184 7.56 17.99 -4.95
N LEU A 185 6.32 17.90 -5.44
CA LEU A 185 5.99 17.37 -6.78
C LEU A 185 6.60 18.17 -7.93
N ARG A 186 6.99 19.44 -7.72
CA ARG A 186 7.74 20.24 -8.70
C ARG A 186 9.02 19.57 -9.21
N LEU A 187 9.57 18.60 -8.46
CA LEU A 187 10.72 17.80 -8.91
C LEU A 187 10.42 17.04 -10.23
N LEU A 188 9.14 16.87 -10.56
CA LEU A 188 8.69 16.30 -11.84
C LEU A 188 8.85 17.25 -13.02
N LYS A 189 9.26 18.51 -12.82
CA LYS A 189 9.63 19.41 -13.94
C LYS A 189 10.73 18.82 -14.83
N ASP A 190 11.53 17.88 -14.32
CA ASP A 190 12.61 17.23 -15.07
C ASP A 190 12.16 15.89 -15.70
N ALA A 191 10.85 15.61 -15.71
CA ALA A 191 10.27 14.41 -16.31
C ALA A 191 10.34 14.45 -17.85
N PRO A 192 10.63 13.31 -18.52
CA PRO A 192 10.74 13.28 -19.97
C PRO A 192 9.47 13.74 -20.70
N ARG A 193 8.30 13.28 -20.23
CA ARG A 193 6.99 13.58 -20.82
C ARG A 193 5.93 13.70 -19.74
N LEU A 194 5.25 14.83 -19.69
CA LEU A 194 4.17 15.13 -18.74
C LEU A 194 2.84 15.24 -19.49
N ALA A 195 2.02 14.20 -19.45
CA ALA A 195 0.73 14.22 -20.13
C ALA A 195 -0.33 14.97 -19.32
N TRP A 196 -0.47 14.64 -18.03
CA TRP A 196 -1.49 15.28 -17.21
C TRP A 196 -1.09 15.33 -15.74
N VAL A 197 -1.09 16.54 -15.21
CA VAL A 197 -0.90 16.82 -13.79
C VAL A 197 -2.24 17.16 -13.15
N ARG A 198 -2.62 16.37 -12.14
CA ARG A 198 -3.80 16.61 -11.31
C ARG A 198 -3.39 16.65 -9.83
N ILE A 199 -3.44 17.85 -9.24
CA ILE A 199 -3.22 18.07 -7.80
C ILE A 199 -4.50 18.69 -7.26
N PHE A 200 -5.20 18.01 -6.37
CA PHE A 200 -6.57 18.38 -6.02
C PHE A 200 -6.85 18.30 -4.53
N GLU A 201 -7.73 19.18 -4.04
CA GLU A 201 -8.25 19.07 -2.69
C GLU A 201 -9.15 17.83 -2.56
N PRO A 202 -8.82 16.87 -1.67
CA PRO A 202 -9.63 15.68 -1.51
C PRO A 202 -11.02 16.03 -0.98
N LYS A 203 -12.06 15.69 -1.73
CA LYS A 203 -13.46 15.88 -1.33
C LYS A 203 -13.99 14.64 -0.63
N PRO A 204 -14.79 14.74 0.45
CA PRO A 204 -15.44 13.59 1.06
C PRO A 204 -16.23 12.77 0.04
N ILE A 205 -16.08 11.44 0.10
CA ILE A 205 -16.82 10.51 -0.74
C ILE A 205 -18.02 10.02 0.06
N ASN A 206 -19.21 10.11 -0.53
CA ASN A 206 -20.43 9.58 0.06
C ASN A 206 -20.36 8.04 0.05
N GLU A 207 -20.62 7.45 1.21
CA GLU A 207 -20.69 5.99 1.33
C GLU A 207 -22.03 5.51 0.76
N THR A 208 -21.98 4.50 -0.11
CA THR A 208 -23.17 3.79 -0.58
C THR A 208 -23.31 2.47 0.18
N GLU A 209 -24.51 1.89 0.19
CA GLU A 209 -24.70 0.60 0.86
C GLU A 209 -23.78 -0.51 0.31
N PRO A 210 -23.58 -0.66 -1.01
CA PRO A 210 -22.63 -1.63 -1.55
C PRO A 210 -21.20 -1.42 -1.00
N MET A 211 -20.75 -0.17 -0.89
CA MET A 211 -19.41 0.13 -0.34
C MET A 211 -19.25 -0.36 1.09
N VAL A 212 -20.25 -0.12 1.94
CA VAL A 212 -20.20 -0.48 3.36
C VAL A 212 -20.39 -1.98 3.59
N ARG A 213 -21.12 -2.68 2.71
CA ARG A 213 -21.25 -4.15 2.75
C ARG A 213 -19.97 -4.84 2.29
N VAL A 214 -19.42 -4.40 1.16
CA VAL A 214 -18.25 -5.03 0.53
C VAL A 214 -16.98 -4.76 1.32
N LEU A 215 -16.76 -3.52 1.78
CA LEU A 215 -15.48 -3.09 2.32
C LEU A 215 -15.45 -3.12 3.85
N THR A 216 -14.28 -3.42 4.41
CA THR A 216 -13.99 -3.24 5.84
C THR A 216 -12.99 -2.10 6.06
N PRO A 217 -13.16 -1.28 7.12
CA PRO A 217 -12.16 -0.27 7.49
C PRO A 217 -10.87 -0.87 8.08
N MET A 218 -10.80 -2.20 8.28
CA MET A 218 -9.66 -2.87 8.89
C MET A 218 -8.36 -2.56 8.16
N ASN A 219 -7.31 -2.20 8.92
CA ASN A 219 -5.98 -1.81 8.43
C ASN A 219 -5.95 -0.54 7.55
N SER A 220 -7.09 0.13 7.34
CA SER A 220 -7.14 1.40 6.61
C SER A 220 -6.88 2.58 7.55
N PRO A 221 -5.90 3.43 7.26
CA PRO A 221 -5.75 4.71 7.93
C PRO A 221 -7.01 5.55 7.70
N ASN A 222 -7.61 6.08 8.77
CA ASN A 222 -8.88 6.83 8.72
C ASN A 222 -10.12 5.99 8.30
N GLY A 223 -10.07 4.68 8.50
CA GLY A 223 -11.20 3.77 8.29
C GLY A 223 -11.71 3.74 6.86
N ILE A 224 -13.02 3.59 6.68
CA ILE A 224 -13.66 3.41 5.37
C ILE A 224 -13.49 4.64 4.49
N LYS A 225 -13.55 5.85 5.06
CA LYS A 225 -13.32 7.10 4.32
C LYS A 225 -11.92 7.15 3.73
N GLY A 226 -10.90 6.76 4.50
CA GLY A 226 -9.53 6.69 4.00
C GLY A 226 -9.36 5.68 2.87
N LEU A 227 -10.04 4.53 2.97
CA LEU A 227 -10.01 3.50 1.93
C LEU A 227 -10.66 3.97 0.63
N LEU A 228 -11.83 4.61 0.72
CA LEU A 228 -12.52 5.17 -0.45
C LEU A 228 -11.71 6.29 -1.11
N GLN A 229 -11.04 7.15 -0.33
CA GLN A 229 -10.14 8.16 -0.88
C GLN A 229 -8.96 7.54 -1.64
N TYR A 230 -8.39 6.46 -1.09
CA TYR A 230 -7.34 5.74 -1.77
C TYR A 230 -7.83 5.11 -3.08
N PHE A 231 -9.02 4.48 -3.09
CA PHE A 231 -9.60 3.93 -4.31
C PHE A 231 -9.88 5.01 -5.35
N ASN A 232 -10.37 6.18 -4.93
CA ASN A 232 -10.56 7.34 -5.79
C ASN A 232 -9.24 7.85 -6.40
N LEU A 233 -8.14 7.83 -5.64
CA LEU A 233 -6.83 8.19 -6.16
C LEU A 233 -6.34 7.22 -7.24
N VAL A 234 -6.58 5.93 -7.06
CA VAL A 234 -6.21 4.91 -8.05
C VAL A 234 -7.10 5.02 -9.29
N GLU A 235 -8.41 5.11 -9.12
CA GLU A 235 -9.37 5.18 -10.23
C GLU A 235 -9.34 6.49 -11.01
N GLY A 236 -9.05 7.60 -10.31
CA GLY A 236 -8.85 8.89 -10.97
C GLY A 236 -7.74 8.83 -12.02
N CYS A 237 -6.75 7.95 -11.84
CA CYS A 237 -5.67 7.82 -12.80
C CYS A 237 -6.09 7.14 -14.11
N ILE A 238 -6.82 6.02 -14.06
CA ILE A 238 -7.33 5.39 -15.29
C ILE A 238 -8.36 6.31 -15.98
N THR A 239 -9.09 7.12 -15.21
CA THR A 239 -9.98 8.15 -15.76
C THR A 239 -9.20 9.21 -16.56
N MET A 240 -8.09 9.73 -16.01
CA MET A 240 -7.21 10.67 -16.72
C MET A 240 -6.62 10.05 -17.99
N ILE A 241 -6.15 8.81 -17.92
CA ILE A 241 -5.58 8.07 -19.06
C ILE A 241 -6.62 7.90 -20.17
N LYS A 242 -7.83 7.43 -19.84
CA LYS A 242 -8.93 7.25 -20.81
C LYS A 242 -9.35 8.57 -21.46
N ALA A 243 -9.47 9.64 -20.68
CA ALA A 243 -9.80 10.96 -21.23
C ALA A 243 -8.70 11.45 -22.18
N TYR A 244 -7.42 11.28 -21.82
CA TYR A 244 -6.31 11.64 -22.69
C TYR A 244 -6.27 10.82 -23.99
N GLN A 245 -6.52 9.50 -23.91
CA GLN A 245 -6.65 8.62 -25.07
C GLN A 245 -7.75 9.09 -26.04
N ASN A 246 -8.94 9.41 -25.49
CA ASN A 246 -10.09 9.85 -26.28
C ASN A 246 -9.82 11.16 -27.01
N GLU A 247 -9.21 12.13 -26.32
CA GLU A 247 -8.94 13.45 -26.91
C GLU A 247 -7.84 13.43 -27.97
N ASN A 248 -6.89 12.50 -27.85
CA ASN A 248 -5.76 12.37 -28.77
C ASN A 248 -5.94 11.23 -29.79
N ASN A 249 -7.12 10.58 -29.79
CA ASN A 249 -7.50 9.49 -30.69
C ASN A 249 -6.45 8.36 -30.79
N PHE A 250 -5.99 7.86 -29.64
CA PHE A 250 -5.09 6.71 -29.58
C PHE A 250 -5.33 5.86 -28.33
N THR A 251 -4.74 4.66 -28.28
CA THR A 251 -4.74 3.80 -27.09
C THR A 251 -3.34 3.58 -26.56
N TYR A 252 -3.18 3.53 -25.23
CA TYR A 252 -1.94 3.05 -24.63
C TYR A 252 -1.88 1.53 -24.73
N ASP A 253 -0.68 1.00 -24.93
CA ASP A 253 -0.43 -0.45 -24.93
C ASP A 253 -0.25 -0.95 -23.50
N TRP A 254 0.40 -0.14 -22.65
CA TRP A 254 0.77 -0.50 -21.29
C TRP A 254 0.46 0.61 -20.31
N ILE A 255 0.07 0.22 -19.10
CA ILE A 255 -0.10 1.12 -17.96
C ILE A 255 0.74 0.61 -16.79
N VAL A 256 1.61 1.47 -16.29
CA VAL A 256 2.40 1.25 -15.06
C VAL A 256 1.81 2.12 -13.98
N ARG A 257 1.39 1.56 -12.85
CA ARG A 257 0.94 2.31 -11.69
C ARG A 257 1.93 2.16 -10.55
N THR A 258 2.39 3.28 -10.01
CA THR A 258 3.27 3.31 -8.82
C THR A 258 2.85 4.40 -7.83
N ARG A 259 3.25 4.23 -6.58
CA ARG A 259 2.98 5.21 -5.53
C ARG A 259 4.05 6.31 -5.52
N VAL A 260 3.64 7.52 -5.13
CA VAL A 260 4.54 8.67 -4.94
C VAL A 260 5.62 8.39 -3.87
N ASP A 261 5.32 7.58 -2.87
CA ASP A 261 6.24 7.21 -1.79
C ASP A 261 7.07 5.93 -2.08
N GLY A 262 7.13 5.48 -3.33
CA GLY A 262 7.93 4.32 -3.75
C GLY A 262 9.38 4.70 -4.11
N TYR A 263 10.36 4.22 -3.34
CA TYR A 263 11.77 4.31 -3.67
C TYR A 263 12.20 3.09 -4.50
N TRP A 264 12.90 3.31 -5.61
CA TRP A 264 13.38 2.25 -6.52
C TRP A 264 14.89 2.11 -6.46
N ALA A 265 15.38 0.91 -6.13
CA ALA A 265 16.80 0.59 -6.13
C ALA A 265 17.30 0.32 -7.57
N ASP A 266 16.50 -0.41 -8.35
CA ASP A 266 16.85 -0.81 -9.71
C ASP A 266 15.81 -0.42 -10.77
N PRO A 267 16.23 -0.34 -12.06
CA PRO A 267 15.35 0.00 -13.17
C PRO A 267 14.15 -0.94 -13.32
N LEU A 268 13.03 -0.42 -13.82
CA LEU A 268 11.86 -1.21 -14.16
C LEU A 268 12.14 -2.09 -15.39
N ASP A 269 12.29 -3.39 -15.14
CA ASP A 269 12.68 -4.35 -16.17
C ASP A 269 11.63 -4.57 -17.28
N PRO A 270 12.05 -4.72 -18.55
CA PRO A 270 11.17 -5.11 -19.64
C PRO A 270 10.37 -6.40 -19.39
N GLU A 271 10.90 -7.35 -18.61
CA GLU A 271 10.25 -8.62 -18.33
C GLU A 271 8.88 -8.46 -17.65
N TYR A 272 8.66 -7.35 -16.93
CA TYR A 272 7.44 -7.08 -16.17
C TYR A 272 6.22 -6.73 -17.05
N PHE A 273 6.42 -6.46 -18.33
CA PHE A 273 5.35 -6.16 -19.29
C PHE A 273 4.82 -7.46 -19.90
N ILE A 274 3.82 -8.09 -19.30
CA ILE A 274 3.33 -9.42 -19.68
C ILE A 274 1.93 -9.29 -20.32
N PRO A 275 1.76 -9.62 -21.61
CA PRO A 275 0.48 -9.45 -22.30
C PRO A 275 -0.64 -10.29 -21.65
N GLY A 276 -1.81 -9.70 -21.51
CA GLY A 276 -3.01 -10.36 -20.96
C GLY A 276 -2.95 -10.65 -19.46
N GLN A 277 -1.92 -10.18 -18.74
CA GLN A 277 -1.78 -10.40 -17.30
C GLN A 277 -1.48 -9.09 -16.57
N TYR A 278 -2.07 -8.94 -15.40
CA TYR A 278 -1.72 -7.85 -14.49
C TYR A 278 -0.64 -8.30 -13.51
N LEU A 279 0.50 -7.63 -13.53
CA LEU A 279 1.61 -7.92 -12.63
C LEU A 279 1.44 -7.16 -11.31
N VAL A 280 1.64 -7.87 -10.19
CA VAL A 280 1.71 -7.29 -8.84
C VAL A 280 2.98 -7.76 -8.11
N PRO A 281 3.49 -7.02 -7.13
CA PRO A 281 4.59 -7.51 -6.29
C PRO A 281 4.14 -8.65 -5.36
N PRO A 282 5.04 -9.57 -4.95
CA PRO A 282 4.77 -10.50 -3.86
C PRO A 282 4.81 -9.80 -2.49
N GLY A 283 4.31 -10.46 -1.44
CA GLY A 283 4.35 -9.95 -0.07
C GLY A 283 3.46 -8.72 0.17
N SER A 284 3.47 -8.16 1.39
CA SER A 284 2.62 -7.01 1.78
C SER A 284 1.16 -7.12 1.31
N SER A 285 0.60 -8.33 1.36
CA SER A 285 -0.65 -8.70 0.72
C SER A 285 -1.87 -8.61 1.61
N TYR A 286 -1.73 -8.62 2.94
CA TYR A 286 -2.84 -8.50 3.91
C TYR A 286 -4.07 -9.40 3.58
N GLY A 287 -3.82 -10.63 3.12
CA GLY A 287 -4.83 -11.61 2.71
C GLY A 287 -5.29 -11.50 1.24
N GLY A 288 -4.79 -10.53 0.50
CA GLY A 288 -5.15 -10.23 -0.88
C GLY A 288 -3.96 -10.13 -1.83
N LEU A 289 -3.88 -9.05 -2.61
CA LEU A 289 -2.76 -8.74 -3.51
C LEU A 289 -2.10 -7.42 -3.13
N ASN A 290 -0.77 -7.37 -3.24
CA ASN A 290 0.00 -6.16 -3.04
C ASN A 290 -0.40 -5.09 -4.05
N ASP A 291 -1.05 -4.04 -3.56
CA ASP A 291 -1.61 -2.97 -4.40
C ASP A 291 -0.67 -1.76 -4.50
N ARG A 292 0.61 -1.89 -4.08
CA ARG A 292 1.57 -0.77 -4.02
C ARG A 292 2.18 -0.45 -5.38
N PHE A 293 2.14 -1.39 -6.30
CA PHE A 293 2.60 -1.24 -7.69
C PHE A 293 1.79 -2.17 -8.60
N GLY A 294 1.72 -1.85 -9.89
CA GLY A 294 1.28 -2.82 -10.89
C GLY A 294 1.57 -2.40 -12.32
N VAL A 295 1.65 -3.38 -13.20
CA VAL A 295 1.84 -3.21 -14.65
C VAL A 295 0.88 -4.13 -15.37
N GLY A 296 0.19 -3.62 -16.38
CA GLY A 296 -0.61 -4.44 -17.26
C GLY A 296 -0.80 -3.77 -18.61
N ASP A 297 -1.35 -4.51 -19.55
CA ASP A 297 -1.90 -3.91 -20.76
C ASP A 297 -3.13 -3.04 -20.44
N LEU A 298 -3.67 -2.35 -21.45
CA LEU A 298 -4.83 -1.47 -21.27
C LEU A 298 -6.05 -2.18 -20.67
N ASN A 299 -6.33 -3.42 -21.07
CA ASN A 299 -7.52 -4.16 -20.65
C ASN A 299 -7.41 -4.58 -19.18
N THR A 300 -6.31 -5.24 -18.84
CA THR A 300 -6.03 -5.69 -17.48
C THR A 300 -5.91 -4.51 -16.50
N SER A 301 -5.25 -3.44 -16.92
CA SER A 301 -5.09 -2.22 -16.11
C SER A 301 -6.39 -1.43 -15.96
N THR A 302 -7.27 -1.44 -16.96
CA THR A 302 -8.60 -0.83 -16.85
C THR A 302 -9.37 -1.44 -15.70
N VAL A 303 -9.39 -2.76 -15.60
CA VAL A 303 -10.02 -3.45 -14.48
C VAL A 303 -9.26 -3.15 -13.19
N ALA A 304 -7.94 -3.36 -13.17
CA ALA A 304 -7.13 -3.23 -11.94
C ALA A 304 -7.27 -1.87 -11.26
N LEU A 305 -7.36 -0.79 -12.03
CA LEU A 305 -7.42 0.57 -11.51
C LEU A 305 -8.85 1.07 -11.21
N SER A 306 -9.90 0.36 -11.64
CA SER A 306 -11.32 0.70 -11.40
C SER A 306 -11.82 0.31 -10.00
N ARG A 307 -11.14 0.81 -8.96
CA ARG A 307 -11.30 0.39 -7.56
C ARG A 307 -12.63 0.76 -6.91
N LEU A 308 -13.26 1.87 -7.31
CA LEU A 308 -14.58 2.31 -6.84
C LEU A 308 -15.70 1.78 -7.75
N SER A 309 -15.54 1.92 -9.06
CA SER A 309 -16.60 1.61 -10.02
C SER A 309 -16.97 0.13 -10.05
N LEU A 310 -16.08 -0.76 -9.62
CA LEU A 310 -16.32 -2.21 -9.57
C LEU A 310 -16.85 -2.71 -8.23
N ILE A 311 -17.04 -1.84 -7.22
CA ILE A 311 -17.61 -2.25 -5.93
C ILE A 311 -19.01 -2.89 -6.08
N PRO A 312 -19.94 -2.36 -6.91
CA PRO A 312 -21.25 -3.00 -7.10
C PRO A 312 -21.16 -4.44 -7.66
N ASP A 313 -20.15 -4.74 -8.47
CA ASP A 313 -19.93 -6.09 -9.00
C ASP A 313 -19.46 -7.05 -7.90
N LEU A 314 -18.62 -6.56 -6.98
CA LEU A 314 -18.20 -7.32 -5.80
C LEU A 314 -19.39 -7.59 -4.86
N ASP A 315 -20.26 -6.60 -4.67
CA ASP A 315 -21.50 -6.73 -3.88
C ASP A 315 -22.45 -7.75 -4.51
N SER A 316 -22.62 -7.69 -5.84
CA SER A 316 -23.45 -8.63 -6.61
C SER A 316 -22.90 -10.06 -6.59
N ALA A 317 -21.58 -10.21 -6.45
CA ALA A 317 -20.92 -11.50 -6.24
C ALA A 317 -21.03 -12.01 -4.79
N GLY A 318 -21.71 -11.28 -3.90
CA GLY A 318 -21.93 -11.65 -2.49
C GLY A 318 -20.67 -11.49 -1.61
N LEU A 319 -19.67 -10.74 -2.07
CA LEU A 319 -18.43 -10.56 -1.32
C LEU A 319 -18.57 -9.47 -0.26
N THR A 320 -18.03 -9.72 0.92
CA THR A 320 -18.15 -8.82 2.08
C THR A 320 -16.85 -8.73 2.86
N HIS A 321 -16.71 -7.69 3.67
CA HIS A 321 -15.60 -7.50 4.62
C HIS A 321 -14.20 -7.51 3.99
N LEU A 322 -14.04 -6.95 2.80
CA LEU A 322 -12.78 -6.90 2.07
C LEU A 322 -11.96 -5.64 2.47
N ASN A 323 -10.72 -5.83 2.88
CA ASN A 323 -9.75 -4.73 3.03
C ASN A 323 -9.24 -4.29 1.64
N SER A 324 -8.29 -3.35 1.58
CA SER A 324 -7.78 -2.83 0.29
C SER A 324 -7.27 -3.94 -0.63
N GLU A 325 -6.37 -4.76 -0.12
CA GLU A 325 -5.66 -5.79 -0.87
C GLU A 325 -6.58 -6.96 -1.23
N SER A 326 -7.45 -7.38 -0.32
CA SER A 326 -8.44 -8.44 -0.56
C SER A 326 -9.51 -7.99 -1.56
N ALA A 327 -9.94 -6.73 -1.50
CA ALA A 327 -10.80 -6.14 -2.54
C ALA A 327 -10.09 -6.06 -3.88
N PHE A 328 -8.76 -5.94 -3.90
CA PHE A 328 -7.98 -5.93 -5.14
C PHE A 328 -7.95 -7.31 -5.79
N LYS A 329 -7.63 -8.34 -5.00
CA LYS A 329 -7.71 -9.73 -5.42
C LYS A 329 -9.10 -10.11 -5.93
N ALA A 330 -10.13 -9.77 -5.17
CA ALA A 330 -11.52 -10.04 -5.50
C ALA A 330 -11.92 -9.41 -6.83
N GLN A 331 -11.57 -8.14 -7.05
CA GLN A 331 -11.87 -7.43 -8.30
C GLN A 331 -11.27 -8.13 -9.53
N LEU A 332 -9.99 -8.48 -9.50
CA LEU A 332 -9.37 -9.18 -10.63
C LEU A 332 -10.02 -10.56 -10.84
N THR A 333 -10.36 -11.27 -9.76
CA THR A 333 -10.99 -12.59 -9.82
C THR A 333 -12.40 -12.53 -10.40
N THR A 334 -13.25 -11.63 -9.89
CA THR A 334 -14.64 -11.45 -10.34
C THR A 334 -14.69 -11.06 -11.82
N GLN A 335 -13.75 -10.23 -12.27
CA GLN A 335 -13.64 -9.78 -13.66
C GLN A 335 -12.79 -10.72 -14.55
N ARG A 336 -12.34 -11.87 -14.01
CA ARG A 336 -11.54 -12.89 -14.71
C ARG A 336 -10.28 -12.34 -15.36
N VAL A 337 -9.63 -11.38 -14.71
CA VAL A 337 -8.34 -10.83 -15.13
C VAL A 337 -7.22 -11.68 -14.54
N PRO A 338 -6.41 -12.36 -15.37
CA PRO A 338 -5.24 -13.08 -14.90
C PRO A 338 -4.23 -12.11 -14.29
N TYR A 339 -3.56 -12.54 -13.22
CA TYR A 339 -2.49 -11.79 -12.60
C TYR A 339 -1.31 -12.69 -12.24
N VAL A 340 -0.14 -12.08 -12.13
CA VAL A 340 1.11 -12.76 -11.81
C VAL A 340 1.91 -11.96 -10.78
N THR A 341 2.59 -12.67 -9.89
CA THR A 341 3.52 -12.08 -8.93
C THR A 341 4.95 -12.18 -9.44
N LYS A 342 5.68 -11.05 -9.44
CA LYS A 342 7.11 -11.02 -9.75
C LYS A 342 7.86 -10.13 -8.75
N PRO A 343 9.07 -10.53 -8.30
CA PRO A 343 9.88 -9.67 -7.45
C PRO A 343 10.25 -8.36 -8.13
N LEU A 344 10.17 -7.25 -7.41
CA LEU A 344 10.35 -5.89 -7.92
C LEU A 344 11.20 -5.06 -6.96
N PRO A 345 12.22 -4.33 -7.45
CA PRO A 345 13.27 -3.66 -6.65
C PRO A 345 12.85 -2.29 -6.11
N PHE A 346 11.81 -2.28 -5.28
CA PHE A 346 11.30 -1.05 -4.68
C PHE A 346 10.76 -1.25 -3.27
N CYS A 347 10.72 -0.17 -2.51
CA CYS A 347 10.12 -0.14 -1.18
C CYS A 347 9.30 1.13 -0.97
N ILE A 348 8.42 1.12 0.03
CA ILE A 348 7.61 2.28 0.40
C ILE A 348 8.24 2.98 1.60
N MET A 349 8.75 4.19 1.37
CA MET A 349 9.31 5.02 2.44
C MET A 349 8.23 5.40 3.45
N THR A 350 8.54 5.31 4.74
CA THR A 350 7.56 5.53 5.79
C THR A 350 8.07 6.33 6.98
N ASP A 351 7.30 7.33 7.38
CA ASP A 351 7.46 8.08 8.64
C ASP A 351 6.74 7.40 9.82
N ARG A 352 5.89 6.40 9.55
CA ARG A 352 5.12 5.72 10.61
C ARG A 352 6.02 4.88 11.49
N THR A 353 5.76 4.93 12.78
CA THR A 353 6.36 4.04 13.76
C THR A 353 5.74 2.64 13.69
N TYR A 354 6.55 1.64 14.02
CA TYR A 354 6.16 0.23 14.08
C TYR A 354 6.91 -0.45 15.22
N ASP A 355 6.25 -1.41 15.87
CA ASP A 355 6.89 -2.20 16.93
C ASP A 355 8.10 -2.97 16.38
N PHE A 356 9.18 -3.00 17.17
CA PHE A 356 10.40 -3.72 16.87
C PHE A 356 10.86 -4.55 18.08
N PRO A 357 11.16 -5.85 17.92
CA PRO A 357 10.91 -6.65 16.72
C PRO A 357 9.40 -6.81 16.44
N PRO A 358 8.98 -6.88 15.16
CA PRO A 358 7.57 -7.06 14.83
C PRO A 358 7.05 -8.43 15.29
N TYR A 359 5.82 -8.46 15.82
CA TYR A 359 5.13 -9.71 16.14
C TYR A 359 4.47 -10.34 14.89
N ARG A 360 3.78 -11.48 15.03
CA ARG A 360 3.20 -12.27 13.91
C ARG A 360 2.46 -11.45 12.83
N TYR A 361 1.73 -10.40 13.24
CA TYR A 361 1.00 -9.47 12.36
C TYR A 361 1.57 -8.03 12.43
N GLY A 362 2.83 -7.88 12.83
CA GLY A 362 3.58 -6.63 12.80
C GLY A 362 3.97 -6.25 11.38
N VAL A 363 4.62 -5.09 11.21
CA VAL A 363 5.11 -4.63 9.91
C VAL A 363 6.62 -4.47 10.00
N PRO A 364 7.41 -5.33 9.33
CA PRO A 364 8.85 -5.14 9.28
C PRO A 364 9.17 -3.90 8.45
N VAL A 365 10.19 -3.15 8.89
CA VAL A 365 10.72 -2.01 8.16
C VAL A 365 12.14 -2.34 7.73
N ALA A 366 12.34 -2.45 6.43
CA ALA A 366 13.65 -2.74 5.85
C ALA A 366 14.57 -1.51 5.91
N ALA A 367 15.85 -1.74 6.11
CA ALA A 367 16.87 -0.74 5.83
C ALA A 367 16.88 -0.45 4.34
N LEU A 368 16.98 0.82 3.97
CA LEU A 368 17.07 1.24 2.57
C LEU A 368 18.27 0.63 1.84
N SER A 369 19.33 0.26 2.60
CA SER A 369 20.53 -0.42 2.12
C SER A 369 20.32 -1.89 1.73
N SER A 370 19.15 -2.46 2.04
CA SER A 370 18.83 -3.86 1.72
C SER A 370 18.97 -4.13 0.22
N ARG A 371 19.63 -5.23 -0.13
CA ARG A 371 19.88 -5.65 -1.53
C ARG A 371 18.63 -6.17 -2.22
N GLY A 372 17.69 -6.71 -1.44
CA GLY A 372 16.55 -7.45 -1.94
C GLY A 372 15.58 -6.60 -2.74
N PRO A 373 14.69 -7.26 -3.50
CA PRO A 373 13.69 -6.54 -4.26
C PRO A 373 12.81 -5.69 -3.33
N LEU A 374 12.60 -6.10 -2.08
CA LEU A 374 11.73 -5.48 -1.08
C LEU A 374 10.24 -5.48 -1.46
N ASN A 375 9.87 -5.55 -2.74
CA ASN A 375 8.51 -5.79 -3.22
C ASN A 375 7.47 -4.82 -2.67
N GLY A 376 7.88 -3.57 -2.45
CA GLY A 376 7.06 -2.55 -1.83
C GLY A 376 6.94 -2.67 -0.32
N ALA A 377 7.77 -3.45 0.37
CA ALA A 377 7.86 -3.46 1.83
C ALA A 377 8.13 -2.04 2.39
N LYS A 378 7.85 -1.83 3.66
CA LYS A 378 8.17 -0.55 4.30
C LYS A 378 9.68 -0.42 4.45
N CYS A 379 10.22 0.78 4.22
CA CYS A 379 11.66 1.02 4.36
C CYS A 379 11.98 2.41 4.92
N ARG A 380 13.19 2.55 5.48
CA ARG A 380 13.78 3.81 5.95
C ARG A 380 15.30 3.82 5.71
N PRO A 381 15.91 4.99 5.47
CA PRO A 381 17.36 5.14 5.63
C PRO A 381 17.67 5.08 7.13
N CYS A 382 18.35 4.02 7.58
CA CYS A 382 18.62 3.78 8.99
C CYS A 382 19.92 3.01 9.16
N THR A 383 20.47 3.05 10.36
CA THR A 383 21.47 2.11 10.83
C THR A 383 20.80 0.76 11.00
N VAL A 384 21.39 -0.28 10.41
CA VAL A 384 20.83 -1.63 10.44
C VAL A 384 20.77 -2.13 11.89
N ALA A 385 19.55 -2.40 12.37
CA ALA A 385 19.32 -2.89 13.73
C ALA A 385 19.35 -4.43 13.79
N CYS A 386 19.09 -5.09 12.67
CA CYS A 386 18.96 -6.54 12.59
C CYS A 386 19.35 -7.03 11.19
N ASN A 387 20.34 -7.91 11.12
CA ASN A 387 20.87 -8.53 9.90
C ASN A 387 21.09 -10.05 10.11
N GLY A 388 21.36 -10.77 9.02
CA GLY A 388 21.69 -12.20 9.04
C GLY A 388 20.69 -13.04 9.85
N SER A 389 21.19 -13.77 10.85
CA SER A 389 20.39 -14.66 11.70
C SER A 389 19.27 -13.95 12.47
N CYS A 390 19.45 -12.68 12.84
CA CYS A 390 18.40 -11.90 13.49
C CYS A 390 17.19 -11.72 12.55
N VAL A 391 17.42 -11.45 11.26
CA VAL A 391 16.34 -11.29 10.27
C VAL A 391 15.62 -12.61 10.09
N ALA A 392 16.35 -13.74 10.04
CA ALA A 392 15.75 -15.05 9.96
C ALA A 392 14.81 -15.35 11.13
N GLU A 393 15.21 -14.98 12.35
CA GLU A 393 14.38 -15.15 13.53
C GLU A 393 13.13 -14.25 13.50
N VAL A 394 13.29 -12.98 13.15
CA VAL A 394 12.19 -12.01 13.10
C VAL A 394 11.21 -12.37 11.98
N MET A 395 11.70 -12.50 10.75
CA MET A 395 10.90 -12.73 9.57
C MET A 395 10.27 -14.13 9.56
N GLY A 396 10.92 -15.13 10.17
CA GLY A 396 10.38 -16.49 10.33
C GLY A 396 9.13 -16.57 11.20
N LYS A 397 8.89 -15.57 12.07
CA LYS A 397 7.69 -15.49 12.93
C LYS A 397 6.53 -14.74 12.28
N LEU A 398 6.77 -14.03 11.18
CA LEU A 398 5.76 -13.19 10.53
C LEU A 398 4.83 -14.02 9.63
N ASN A 399 3.57 -13.59 9.53
CA ASN A 399 2.62 -14.17 8.61
C ASN A 399 2.93 -13.75 7.16
N LYS A 400 3.19 -14.73 6.27
CA LYS A 400 3.49 -14.52 4.84
C LYS A 400 2.38 -13.80 4.07
N GLU A 401 1.13 -13.93 4.50
CA GLU A 401 -0.05 -13.27 3.91
C GLU A 401 -0.33 -11.88 4.49
N TRP A 402 0.56 -11.35 5.34
CA TRP A 402 0.39 -10.03 5.95
C TRP A 402 1.34 -8.99 5.34
N SER A 403 2.29 -8.47 6.11
CA SER A 403 3.25 -7.43 5.74
C SER A 403 4.61 -7.99 5.28
N TRP A 404 4.72 -9.33 5.25
CA TRP A 404 5.95 -10.05 4.95
C TRP A 404 6.51 -9.70 3.57
N THR A 405 7.82 -9.78 3.42
CA THR A 405 8.54 -9.68 2.13
C THR A 405 9.61 -10.75 2.04
N GLU A 406 10.01 -11.09 0.82
CA GLU A 406 11.08 -12.05 0.59
C GLU A 406 12.38 -11.55 1.21
N TRP A 407 13.00 -12.43 2.01
CA TRP A 407 14.19 -12.12 2.82
C TRP A 407 15.26 -13.20 2.75
N GLU A 408 14.98 -14.32 2.07
CA GLU A 408 15.96 -15.38 1.85
C GLU A 408 17.23 -14.85 1.16
N ASN A 409 18.33 -15.58 1.32
CA ASN A 409 19.66 -15.20 0.79
C ASN A 409 20.20 -13.87 1.30
N GLU A 410 19.90 -13.52 2.57
CA GLU A 410 20.39 -12.32 3.25
C GLU A 410 20.08 -11.02 2.49
N THR A 411 18.97 -11.02 1.77
CA THR A 411 18.59 -9.91 0.89
C THR A 411 17.99 -8.73 1.65
N VAL A 412 17.54 -8.94 2.90
CA VAL A 412 16.86 -7.94 3.71
C VAL A 412 17.61 -7.69 5.02
N GLU A 413 17.77 -6.41 5.34
CA GLU A 413 18.21 -5.90 6.62
C GLU A 413 17.06 -5.08 7.23
N LEU A 414 16.92 -5.06 8.56
CA LEU A 414 15.80 -4.36 9.22
C LEU A 414 16.26 -3.13 10.00
N CYS A 415 15.45 -2.07 9.91
CA CYS A 415 15.51 -0.91 10.78
C CYS A 415 14.76 -1.18 12.07
N ASP A 416 15.23 -0.55 13.15
CA ASP A 416 14.37 -0.26 14.28
C ASP A 416 13.48 0.95 13.94
N ALA A 417 12.17 0.72 13.88
CA ALA A 417 11.18 1.72 13.51
C ALA A 417 10.25 2.12 14.66
N HIS A 418 10.60 1.84 15.92
CA HIS A 418 9.77 2.21 17.07
C HIS A 418 9.60 3.73 17.21
N GLY A 419 10.59 4.51 16.77
CA GLY A 419 10.62 5.96 16.86
C GLY A 419 10.60 6.70 15.51
N GLU A 420 10.84 8.01 15.60
CA GLU A 420 11.12 8.88 14.46
C GLU A 420 12.38 8.41 13.70
N TRP A 421 12.66 9.03 12.56
CA TRP A 421 13.90 8.76 11.83
C TRP A 421 15.11 9.17 12.66
N GLU A 422 16.16 8.35 12.64
CA GLU A 422 17.34 8.58 13.45
C GLU A 422 18.11 9.84 13.02
N LYS A 423 18.84 10.44 13.96
CA LYS A 423 19.70 11.58 13.66
C LYS A 423 20.80 11.15 12.69
N GLY A 424 20.92 11.84 11.56
CA GLY A 424 21.92 11.52 10.53
C GLY A 424 21.42 10.57 9.44
N TRP A 425 20.13 10.23 9.43
CA TRP A 425 19.51 9.46 8.34
C TRP A 425 19.80 10.05 6.96
N GLU A 426 19.98 11.37 6.86
CA GLU A 426 20.31 12.06 5.60
C GLU A 426 21.62 11.55 5.00
N LYS A 427 22.63 11.31 5.85
CA LYS A 427 23.93 10.79 5.42
C LYS A 427 23.79 9.37 4.91
N ILE A 428 23.04 8.53 5.62
CA ILE A 428 22.78 7.13 5.23
C ILE A 428 22.02 7.07 3.91
N PHE A 429 21.01 7.93 3.74
CA PHE A 429 20.31 8.06 2.47
C PHE A 429 21.26 8.47 1.35
N ASP A 430 22.07 9.52 1.57
CA ASP A 430 22.98 10.03 0.54
C ASP A 430 24.02 8.98 0.12
N GLU A 431 24.53 8.18 1.07
CA GLU A 431 25.46 7.07 0.82
C GLU A 431 24.79 5.92 0.07
N THR A 432 23.55 5.57 0.43
CA THR A 432 22.81 4.45 -0.18
C THR A 432 22.28 4.80 -1.57
N ALA A 433 21.68 5.97 -1.73
CA ALA A 433 21.04 6.40 -2.97
C ALA A 433 22.04 6.96 -4.00
N GLY A 434 23.23 7.33 -3.53
CA GLY A 434 24.26 7.99 -4.31
C GLY A 434 24.00 9.48 -4.52
N GLU A 435 25.07 10.19 -4.88
CA GLU A 435 25.09 11.66 -4.97
C GLU A 435 23.98 12.21 -5.88
N LYS A 436 23.75 11.57 -7.04
CA LYS A 436 22.77 12.01 -8.03
C LYS A 436 21.35 12.12 -7.45
N LEU A 437 20.90 11.09 -6.72
CA LEU A 437 19.55 11.08 -6.14
C LEU A 437 19.47 11.97 -4.89
N ALA A 438 20.54 11.98 -4.09
CA ALA A 438 20.68 12.82 -2.90
C ALA A 438 20.55 14.32 -3.15
N LEU A 439 20.96 14.80 -4.32
CA LEU A 439 20.90 16.23 -4.67
C LEU A 439 19.48 16.81 -4.59
N ALA A 440 18.44 16.04 -4.91
CA ALA A 440 17.06 16.53 -4.86
C ALA A 440 16.60 16.86 -3.44
N ARG A 441 16.94 15.99 -2.48
CA ARG A 441 16.68 16.21 -1.04
C ARG A 441 17.31 17.51 -0.55
N LYS A 442 18.59 17.73 -0.88
CA LYS A 442 19.32 18.95 -0.52
C LYS A 442 18.67 20.20 -1.10
N ARG A 443 18.20 20.13 -2.35
CA ARG A 443 17.47 21.24 -3.01
C ARG A 443 16.12 21.55 -2.36
N VAL A 444 15.42 20.54 -1.84
CA VAL A 444 14.14 20.74 -1.14
C VAL A 444 14.36 21.41 0.23
N GLY A 445 15.43 21.03 0.96
CA GLY A 445 15.73 21.60 2.28
C GLY A 445 16.05 23.10 2.30
N GLY A 446 16.49 23.67 1.18
CA GLY A 446 16.81 25.10 1.03
C GLY A 446 15.90 25.84 0.04
N LEU A 447 14.69 25.33 -0.20
CA LEU A 447 13.78 25.89 -1.21
C LEU A 447 13.06 27.13 -0.68
N ASP A 448 13.23 28.27 -1.36
CA ASP A 448 12.40 29.45 -1.14
C ASP A 448 11.11 29.44 -1.97
N SER A 449 10.15 30.29 -1.58
CA SER A 449 8.83 30.37 -2.22
C SER A 449 8.91 30.75 -3.70
N ARG A 450 9.78 31.70 -4.05
CA ARG A 450 9.92 32.17 -5.43
C ARG A 450 10.40 31.04 -6.33
N ARG A 451 11.46 30.36 -5.94
CA ARG A 451 12.00 29.21 -6.67
C ARG A 451 10.99 28.07 -6.76
N CYS A 452 10.24 27.82 -5.69
CA CYS A 452 9.17 26.82 -5.72
C CYS A 452 8.14 27.12 -6.82
N VAL A 453 7.66 28.37 -6.88
CA VAL A 453 6.69 28.82 -7.89
C VAL A 453 7.28 28.74 -9.29
N GLU A 454 8.50 29.24 -9.51
CA GLU A 454 9.20 29.17 -10.80
C GLU A 454 9.35 27.71 -11.29
N GLU A 455 9.71 26.78 -10.41
CA GLU A 455 9.85 25.36 -10.74
C GLU A 455 8.50 24.69 -11.09
N PHE A 456 7.40 25.09 -10.44
CA PHE A 456 6.06 24.63 -10.81
C PHE A 456 5.54 25.23 -12.11
N GLU A 457 5.77 26.51 -12.38
CA GLU A 457 5.37 27.13 -13.64
C GLU A 457 6.15 26.52 -14.82
N ASN A 458 7.41 26.14 -14.62
CA ASN A 458 8.16 25.34 -15.59
C ASN A 458 7.48 23.98 -15.85
N MET A 459 7.18 23.24 -14.78
CA MET A 459 6.46 21.96 -14.88
C MET A 459 5.09 22.11 -15.59
N ARG A 460 4.37 23.20 -15.31
CA ARG A 460 3.09 23.53 -15.93
C ARG A 460 3.23 23.82 -17.42
N GLY A 461 4.27 24.55 -17.82
CA GLY A 461 4.57 24.82 -19.24
C GLY A 461 4.91 23.56 -20.04
N MET A 462 5.36 22.49 -19.38
CA MET A 462 5.67 21.20 -20.00
C MET A 462 4.48 20.22 -20.05
N ALA A 463 3.52 20.37 -19.15
CA ALA A 463 2.40 19.44 -19.04
C ALA A 463 1.36 19.72 -20.14
N VAL A 464 0.92 18.67 -20.84
CA VAL A 464 -0.16 18.81 -21.85
C VAL A 464 -1.48 19.25 -21.18
N LYS A 465 -1.74 18.75 -19.97
CA LYS A 465 -2.88 19.15 -19.14
C LYS A 465 -2.49 19.47 -17.72
N TRP A 466 -3.12 20.52 -17.19
CA TRP A 466 -2.89 21.01 -15.83
C TRP A 466 -4.22 21.21 -15.09
N GLU A 467 -4.46 20.38 -14.08
CA GLU A 467 -5.58 20.49 -13.15
C GLU A 467 -5.03 20.58 -11.73
N ALA A 468 -4.58 21.78 -11.35
CA ALA A 468 -4.07 22.03 -10.01
C ALA A 468 -4.35 23.48 -9.58
N PRO A 469 -4.34 23.77 -8.27
CA PRO A 469 -4.33 25.14 -7.77
C PRO A 469 -3.14 25.95 -8.33
N ALA A 470 -3.19 27.27 -8.12
CA ALA A 470 -2.07 28.14 -8.45
C ALA A 470 -0.79 27.69 -7.75
N SER A 471 0.35 27.81 -8.44
CA SER A 471 1.66 27.41 -7.93
C SER A 471 1.99 28.09 -6.61
N GLU A 472 1.60 29.35 -6.44
CA GLU A 472 1.73 30.11 -5.20
C GLU A 472 0.97 29.46 -4.05
N GLN A 473 -0.25 28.96 -4.30
CA GLN A 473 -1.04 28.28 -3.28
C GLN A 473 -0.39 26.97 -2.84
N ILE A 474 0.09 26.18 -3.80
CA ILE A 474 0.78 24.90 -3.52
C ILE A 474 2.06 25.14 -2.72
N CYS A 475 2.89 26.10 -3.14
CA CYS A 475 4.16 26.43 -2.48
C CYS A 475 3.94 27.06 -1.11
N THR A 476 2.98 27.98 -0.97
CA THR A 476 2.66 28.62 0.30
C THR A 476 2.15 27.62 1.33
N LEU A 477 1.39 26.60 0.91
CA LEU A 477 0.89 25.57 1.81
C LEU A 477 2.03 24.75 2.44
N GLY A 478 3.10 24.48 1.70
CA GLY A 478 4.21 23.63 2.15
C GLY A 478 5.40 24.34 2.76
N LEU A 479 5.64 25.61 2.40
CA LEU A 479 6.80 26.40 2.85
C LEU A 479 6.49 27.36 4.00
N ARG A 480 5.24 27.37 4.50
CA ARG A 480 4.91 28.12 5.72
C ARG A 480 5.73 27.57 6.90
N PRO A 481 6.33 28.44 7.74
CA PRO A 481 6.85 28.02 9.03
C PRO A 481 5.70 27.41 9.84
N ASN A 482 5.93 26.24 10.44
CA ASN A 482 4.99 25.66 11.42
C ASN A 482 4.98 26.50 12.69
#